data_AF-A0A9D9ERD4-F1
#
_entry.id   AF-A0A9D9ERD4-F1
#
_cell.length_a   1.000
_cell.length_b   1.000
_cell.length_c   1.000
_cell.angle_alpha   90.00
_cell.angle_beta   90.00
_cell.angle_gamma   90.00
#
_symmetry.space_group_name_H-M   'P 1'
#
loop_
_entity.id
_entity.type
_entity.pdbx_description
1 polymer ?
#
loop_
_entity_poly.entity_id
_entity_poly.type
_entity_poly.pdbx_seq_one_letter_code
_entity_poly.pdbx_strand_id
1 'polypeptide(L)'
;VGSAVFFAMALAEGHSLLSGLDSVSAWASLTGLAVLPTIVSTATLAVATRLIGATKASVLGVFEPVTAILVGAIAFGEPVTTNVIIGIVLTMAAITFMVISSAHKAER
;
A
#
# COMPACT_ATOMS: atom_id res chain seq x y z
N VAL A 1 14.85 -0.24 7.65
CA VAL A 1 15.40 -1.29 6.75
C VAL A 1 15.63 -0.73 5.35
N GLY A 2 14.61 -0.26 4.63
CA GLY A 2 14.78 0.29 3.27
C GLY A 2 15.83 1.41 3.15
N SER A 3 15.84 2.38 4.07
CA SER A 3 16.85 3.45 4.11
C SER A 3 18.27 2.96 4.40
N ALA A 4 18.43 1.92 5.22
CA ALA A 4 19.73 1.31 5.51
C ALA A 4 20.26 0.51 4.30
N VAL A 5 19.37 -0.23 3.62
CA VAL A 5 19.70 -0.96 2.39
C VAL A 5 20.08 0.02 1.27
N PHE A 6 19.32 1.12 1.11
CA PHE A 6 19.62 2.17 0.16
C PHE A 6 21.00 2.80 0.40
N PHE A 7 21.31 3.17 1.65
CA PHE A 7 22.63 3.72 2.00
C PHE A 7 23.76 2.71 1.80
N ALA A 8 23.55 1.44 2.13
CA ALA A 8 24.54 0.40 1.92
C ALA A 8 24.83 0.15 0.44
N MET A 9 23.79 0.13 -0.41
CA MET A 9 23.95 0.02 -1.87
C MET A 9 24.63 1.27 -2.45
N ALA A 10 24.22 2.48 -2.05
CA ALA A 10 24.85 3.71 -2.51
C ALA A 10 26.36 3.78 -2.16
N LEU A 11 26.74 3.30 -0.96
CA LEU A 11 28.14 3.18 -0.56
C LEU A 11 28.89 2.09 -1.35
N ALA A 12 28.24 0.94 -1.62
CA ALA A 12 28.86 -0.18 -2.32
C ALA A 12 29.11 0.12 -3.81
N GLU A 13 28.19 0.84 -4.46
CA GLU A 13 28.30 1.15 -5.88
C GLU A 13 29.00 2.51 -6.13
N GLY A 14 29.21 3.32 -5.08
CA GLY A 14 29.89 4.63 -5.18
C GLY A 14 29.00 5.73 -5.78
N HIS A 15 27.69 5.52 -5.78
CA HIS A 15 26.71 6.42 -6.39
C HIS A 15 26.47 7.62 -5.48
N SER A 16 26.33 8.81 -6.07
CA SER A 16 25.80 9.95 -5.31
C SER A 16 24.38 9.63 -4.85
N LEU A 17 24.07 9.93 -3.59
CA LEU A 17 22.74 9.71 -2.99
C LEU A 17 21.61 10.41 -3.76
N LEU A 18 21.95 11.43 -4.54
CA LEU A 18 21.02 12.22 -5.33
C LEU A 18 20.99 11.83 -6.82
N SER A 19 21.65 10.74 -7.20
CA SER A 19 21.61 10.24 -8.57
C SER A 19 20.15 9.98 -9.01
N GLY A 20 19.76 10.55 -10.15
CA GLY A 20 18.38 10.49 -10.66
C GLY A 20 17.44 11.60 -10.16
N LEU A 21 17.88 12.47 -9.25
CA LEU A 21 17.15 13.68 -8.81
C LEU A 21 17.59 14.93 -9.58
N ASP A 22 17.76 14.80 -10.89
CA ASP A 22 18.31 15.85 -11.75
C ASP A 22 17.28 16.88 -12.22
N SER A 23 15.99 16.61 -11.96
CA SER A 23 14.87 17.44 -12.42
C SER A 23 13.93 17.83 -11.29
N VAL A 24 13.32 19.00 -11.41
CA VAL A 24 12.23 19.46 -10.52
C VAL A 24 11.08 18.45 -10.47
N SER A 25 10.79 17.76 -11.58
CA SER A 25 9.75 16.71 -11.63
C SER A 25 10.11 15.50 -10.77
N ALA A 26 11.39 15.13 -10.68
CA ALA A 26 11.86 14.03 -9.83
C ALA A 26 11.72 14.40 -8.35
N TRP A 27 12.07 15.63 -7.98
CA TRP A 27 11.83 16.17 -6.63
C TRP A 27 10.34 16.24 -6.29
N ALA A 28 9.49 16.69 -7.22
CA ALA A 28 8.04 16.73 -7.03
C ALA A 28 7.47 15.31 -6.83
N SER A 29 7.96 14.33 -7.57
CA SER A 29 7.53 12.93 -7.43
C SER A 29 7.97 12.33 -6.10
N LEU A 30 9.23 12.58 -5.70
CA LEU A 30 9.78 12.12 -4.41
C LEU A 30 9.01 12.71 -3.23
N THR A 31 8.76 14.02 -3.26
CA THR A 31 7.97 14.70 -2.22
C THR A 31 6.52 14.23 -2.21
N GLY A 32 5.92 14.02 -3.38
CA GLY A 32 4.59 13.42 -3.53
C GLY A 32 4.48 12.03 -2.88
N LEU A 33 5.46 11.16 -3.13
CA LEU A 33 5.54 9.83 -2.51
C LEU A 33 5.80 9.89 -0.99
N ALA A 34 6.59 10.85 -0.51
CA ALA A 34 6.78 11.01 0.93
C ALA A 34 5.47 11.47 1.62
N VAL A 35 4.73 12.39 1.01
CA VAL A 35 3.56 13.00 1.64
C VAL A 35 2.31 12.12 1.50
N LEU A 36 1.93 11.72 0.28
CA LEU A 36 0.63 11.11 0.04
C LEU A 36 0.54 9.65 0.55
N PRO A 37 1.31 8.68 0.02
CA PRO A 37 1.15 7.29 0.45
C PRO A 37 1.74 7.04 1.85
N THR A 38 2.60 7.91 2.39
CA THR A 38 3.19 7.70 3.72
C THR A 38 2.55 8.57 4.80
N ILE A 39 2.76 9.89 4.78
CA ILE A 39 2.29 10.77 5.86
C ILE A 39 0.76 10.80 5.93
N VAL A 40 0.09 11.06 4.80
CA VAL A 40 -1.37 11.15 4.75
C VAL A 40 -2.00 9.78 5.04
N SER A 41 -1.48 8.70 4.47
CA SER A 41 -1.97 7.35 4.74
C SER A 41 -1.86 6.95 6.22
N THR A 42 -0.70 7.16 6.85
CA THR A 42 -0.51 6.81 8.26
C THR A 42 -1.31 7.70 9.21
N ALA A 43 -1.43 9.00 8.91
CA ALA A 43 -2.27 9.91 9.68
C ALA A 43 -3.75 9.55 9.57
N THR A 44 -4.26 9.26 8.36
CA THR A 44 -5.65 8.86 8.17
C THR A 44 -5.95 7.52 8.81
N LEU A 45 -5.02 6.55 8.75
CA LEU A 45 -5.15 5.28 9.48
C LEU A 45 -5.19 5.49 11.00
N ALA A 46 -4.35 6.37 11.55
CA ALA A 46 -4.37 6.70 12.98
C ALA A 46 -5.68 7.39 13.41
N VAL A 47 -6.24 8.25 12.56
CA VAL A 47 -7.55 8.88 12.79
C VAL A 47 -8.67 7.85 12.67
N ALA A 48 -8.69 7.03 11.63
CA ALA A 48 -9.71 6.00 11.41
C ALA A 48 -9.75 5.01 12.58
N THR A 49 -8.59 4.52 13.02
CA THR A 49 -8.51 3.61 14.18
C THR A 49 -9.04 4.24 15.47
N ARG A 50 -8.84 5.55 15.68
CA ARG A 50 -9.42 6.28 16.83
C ARG A 50 -10.93 6.47 16.72
N LEU A 51 -11.46 6.68 15.52
CA LEU A 51 -12.88 6.98 15.31
C LEU A 51 -13.77 5.72 15.30
N ILE A 52 -13.34 4.66 14.62
CA ILE A 52 -14.16 3.44 14.42
C ILE A 52 -13.62 2.22 15.18
N GLY A 53 -12.46 2.34 15.84
CA GLY A 53 -11.79 1.26 16.54
C GLY A 53 -10.87 0.42 15.63
N ALA A 54 -9.82 -0.15 16.22
CA ALA A 54 -8.78 -0.89 15.50
C ALA A 54 -9.31 -2.11 14.72
N THR A 55 -10.28 -2.85 15.28
CA THR A 55 -10.85 -4.04 14.62
C THR A 55 -11.59 -3.67 13.34
N LYS A 56 -12.44 -2.63 13.36
CA LYS A 56 -13.20 -2.20 12.18
C LYS A 56 -12.28 -1.57 11.13
N ALA A 57 -11.31 -0.76 11.56
CA ALA A 57 -10.31 -0.20 10.67
C ALA A 57 -9.47 -1.28 9.98
N SER A 58 -9.08 -2.34 10.70
CA SER A 58 -8.34 -3.48 10.15
C SER A 58 -9.15 -4.23 9.08
N VAL A 59 -10.45 -4.46 9.32
CA VAL A 59 -11.34 -5.09 8.33
C VAL A 59 -11.43 -4.26 7.04
N LEU A 60 -11.47 -2.93 7.13
CA LEU A 60 -11.45 -2.06 5.94
C LEU A 60 -10.10 -2.10 5.23
N GLY A 61 -8.99 -2.24 5.96
CA GLY A 61 -7.65 -2.37 5.40
C GLY A 61 -7.49 -3.60 4.50
N VAL A 62 -8.23 -4.69 4.75
CA VAL A 62 -8.13 -5.90 3.92
C VAL A 62 -8.62 -5.69 2.48
N PHE A 63 -9.30 -4.57 2.19
CA PHE A 63 -9.69 -4.18 0.82
C PHE A 63 -8.56 -3.49 0.03
N GLU A 64 -7.41 -3.23 0.63
CA GLU A 64 -6.23 -2.65 -0.03
C GLU A 64 -5.86 -3.33 -1.37
N PRO A 65 -5.86 -4.68 -1.50
CA PRO A 65 -5.54 -5.35 -2.76
C PRO A 65 -6.51 -4.97 -3.90
N VAL A 66 -7.79 -4.79 -3.59
CA VAL A 66 -8.81 -4.40 -4.58
C VAL A 66 -8.54 -2.99 -5.06
N THR A 67 -8.23 -2.07 -4.14
CA THR A 67 -7.89 -0.69 -4.51
C THR A 67 -6.59 -0.62 -5.32
N ALA A 68 -5.58 -1.42 -4.98
CA ALA A 68 -4.33 -1.47 -5.71
C ALA A 68 -4.53 -1.89 -7.17
N ILE A 69 -5.36 -2.92 -7.42
CA ILE A 69 -5.65 -3.40 -8.77
C ILE A 69 -6.46 -2.37 -9.58
N LEU A 70 -7.45 -1.74 -8.96
CA LEU A 70 -8.24 -0.69 -9.63
C LEU A 70 -7.37 0.51 -10.01
N VAL A 71 -6.50 0.97 -9.11
CA VAL A 71 -5.57 2.05 -9.40
C VAL A 71 -4.54 1.63 -10.44
N GLY A 72 -4.01 0.40 -10.37
CA GLY A 72 -3.17 -0.22 -11.40
C GLY A 72 -3.78 -0.13 -12.80
N ALA A 73 -5.02 -0.60 -12.93
CA ALA A 73 -5.73 -0.61 -14.21
C ALA A 73 -6.07 0.80 -14.71
N ILE A 74 -6.57 1.69 -13.85
CA ILE A 74 -7.06 3.02 -14.26
C ILE A 74 -5.92 4.03 -14.46
N ALA A 75 -5.00 4.11 -13.51
CA ALA A 75 -3.95 5.14 -13.49
C ALA A 75 -2.72 4.73 -14.31
N PHE A 76 -2.41 3.44 -14.37
CA PHE A 76 -1.22 2.93 -15.07
C PHE A 76 -1.56 2.13 -16.35
N GLY A 77 -2.84 1.92 -16.64
CA GLY A 77 -3.28 1.19 -17.83
C GLY A 77 -2.90 -0.30 -17.80
N GLU A 78 -2.70 -0.86 -16.60
CA GLU A 78 -2.30 -2.27 -16.46
C GLU A 78 -3.41 -3.20 -17.01
N PRO A 79 -3.06 -4.15 -17.90
CA PRO A 79 -4.05 -5.03 -18.48
C PRO A 79 -4.61 -5.98 -17.41
N VAL A 80 -5.93 -5.92 -17.22
CA VAL A 80 -6.65 -6.85 -16.34
C VAL A 80 -6.78 -8.20 -17.07
N THR A 81 -5.72 -9.00 -16.98
CA THR A 81 -5.67 -10.33 -17.58
C THR A 81 -6.49 -11.34 -16.79
N THR A 82 -6.79 -12.50 -17.38
CA THR A 82 -7.50 -13.59 -16.72
C THR A 82 -6.84 -14.01 -15.40
N ASN A 83 -5.50 -13.99 -15.32
CA ASN A 83 -4.76 -14.31 -14.11
C ASN A 83 -5.01 -13.28 -12.99
N VAL A 84 -5.08 -11.99 -13.34
CA VAL A 84 -5.42 -10.91 -12.39
C VAL A 84 -6.85 -11.11 -11.87
N ILE A 85 -7.80 -11.46 -12.75
CA ILE A 85 -9.19 -11.74 -12.35
C ILE A 85 -9.27 -12.91 -11.37
N ILE A 86 -8.57 -14.01 -11.66
CA ILE A 86 -8.48 -15.16 -10.73
C ILE A 86 -7.91 -14.71 -9.38
N GLY A 87 -6.85 -13.89 -9.40
CA GLY A 87 -6.26 -13.29 -8.20
C GLY A 87 -7.27 -12.48 -7.38
N ILE A 88 -8.07 -11.62 -8.03
CA ILE A 88 -9.13 -10.83 -7.37
C ILE A 88 -10.15 -11.75 -6.70
N VAL A 89 -10.61 -12.80 -7.39
CA VAL A 89 -11.60 -13.73 -6.84
C VAL A 89 -11.04 -14.43 -5.60
N LEU A 90 -9.77 -14.87 -5.64
CA LEU A 90 -9.11 -15.52 -4.51
C LEU A 90 -8.92 -14.57 -3.32
N THR A 91 -8.50 -13.31 -3.56
CA THR A 91 -8.35 -12.32 -2.48
C THR A 91 -9.69 -11.97 -1.87
N MET A 92 -10.75 -11.79 -2.68
CA MET A 92 -12.11 -11.55 -2.18
C MET A 92 -12.66 -12.71 -1.35
N ALA A 93 -12.40 -13.96 -1.76
CA ALA A 93 -12.77 -15.13 -0.98
C ALA A 93 -12.03 -15.18 0.37
N ALA A 94 -10.72 -14.90 0.37
CA ALA A 94 -9.90 -14.84 1.58
C ALA A 94 -10.34 -13.73 2.55
N ILE A 95 -10.62 -12.53 2.03
CA ILE A 95 -11.16 -11.40 2.80
C ILE A 95 -12.49 -11.79 3.46
N THR A 96 -13.41 -12.35 2.67
CA THR A 96 -14.72 -12.78 3.16
C THR A 96 -14.57 -13.82 4.28
N PHE A 97 -13.71 -14.82 4.09
CA PHE A 97 -13.41 -15.82 5.11
C PHE A 97 -12.82 -15.20 6.38
N MET A 98 -11.85 -14.29 6.25
CA MET A 98 -11.23 -13.59 7.38
C MET A 98 -12.26 -12.82 8.19
N VAL A 99 -13.16 -12.07 7.54
CA VAL A 99 -14.21 -11.29 8.21
C VAL A 99 -15.16 -12.20 9.00
N ILE A 100 -15.63 -13.30 8.39
CA ILE A 100 -16.52 -14.27 9.05
C ILE A 100 -15.83 -14.96 10.24
N SER A 101 -14.55 -15.32 10.08
CA SER A 101 -13.76 -15.97 11.12
C SER A 101 -13.47 -15.03 12.30
N SER A 102 -13.13 -13.77 12.03
CA SER A 102 -12.96 -12.74 13.06
C SER A 102 -14.24 -12.44 13.82
N ALA A 103 -15.41 -12.47 13.17
CA ALA A 103 -16.70 -12.35 13.84
C ALA A 103 -16.95 -13.51 14.81
N HIS A 104 -16.69 -14.76 14.40
CA HIS A 104 -16.82 -15.94 15.27
C HIS A 104 -15.91 -15.93 16.50
N LYS A 105 -14.73 -15.30 16.41
CA LYS A 105 -13.80 -15.17 17.54
C LYS A 105 -14.21 -14.09 18.54
N ALA A 106 -15.03 -13.12 18.14
CA ALA A 106 -15.53 -12.07 19.02
C ALA A 106 -16.72 -12.53 19.90
N GLU A 107 -17.38 -13.62 19.54
CA GLU A 107 -18.52 -14.21 20.27
C GLU A 107 -18.12 -15.31 21.29
N ARG A 108 -16.81 -15.60 21.43
CA ARG A 108 -16.25 -16.51 22.44
C ARG A 108 -15.31 -15.75 23.38
#